data_AF-X8CL30-F1
#
_entry.id   AF-X8CL30-F1
#
_cell.length_a   1.000
_cell.length_b   1.000
_cell.length_c   1.000
_cell.angle_alpha   90.00
_cell.angle_beta   90.00
_cell.angle_gamma   90.00
#
_symmetry.space_group_name_H-M   'P 1'
#
loop_
_entity.id
_entity.type
_entity.pdbx_description
1 polymer ?
#
loop_
_entity_poly.entity_id
_entity_poly.type
_entity_poly.pdbx_seq_one_letter_code
_entity_poly.pdbx_strand_id
1 'polypeptide(L)'
;MLAAFGFESLGVVVGDMYFVDPSPLEGQETPERGVRLELRLVDRAEPQGSIYAGVPIAFTRPVWRVDLFGSTESPPGTLDRAHHHPRFDGWEPGRRHFVPELSADPVSWLAEQLADPSAVLTRAGVDADAVSEADKKGLAAAAPEIVAAVKRLLDGVRDGELAPEPAEPVAAARTGWL
;
A
#
# COMPACT_ATOMS: atom_id res chain seq x y z
N MET A 1 9.79 -4.60 6.71
CA MET A 1 8.69 -4.87 7.67
C MET A 1 7.36 -4.97 6.92
N LEU A 2 6.42 -5.80 7.40
CA LEU A 2 5.07 -5.94 6.83
C LEU A 2 4.05 -5.81 7.97
N ALA A 3 3.00 -5.02 7.74
CA ALA A 3 1.80 -4.99 8.56
C ALA A 3 0.59 -5.36 7.69
N ALA A 4 -0.37 -6.09 8.25
CA ALA A 4 -1.59 -6.47 7.56
C ALA A 4 -2.81 -6.33 8.48
N PHE A 5 -3.89 -5.81 7.94
CA PHE A 5 -5.18 -5.64 8.59
C PHE A 5 -6.23 -6.41 7.78
N GLY A 6 -6.79 -7.47 8.35
CA GLY A 6 -7.77 -8.32 7.69
C GLY A 6 -9.18 -8.07 8.21
N PHE A 7 -10.12 -7.99 7.28
CA PHE A 7 -11.56 -8.03 7.53
C PHE A 7 -12.11 -9.36 6.97
N GLU A 8 -13.40 -9.45 6.65
CA GLU A 8 -13.99 -10.70 6.17
C GLU A 8 -13.55 -11.04 4.73
N SER A 9 -13.71 -10.09 3.80
CA SER A 9 -13.38 -10.22 2.37
C SER A 9 -12.41 -9.14 1.87
N LEU A 10 -12.03 -8.22 2.75
CA LEU A 10 -11.18 -7.07 2.45
C LEU A 10 -9.95 -7.08 3.35
N GLY A 11 -8.83 -6.54 2.87
CA GLY A 11 -7.62 -6.44 3.65
C GLY A 11 -6.69 -5.34 3.19
N VAL A 12 -5.91 -4.80 4.12
CA VAL A 12 -4.88 -3.79 3.86
C VAL A 12 -3.52 -4.39 4.20
N VAL A 13 -2.58 -4.32 3.26
CA VAL A 13 -1.18 -4.66 3.50
C VAL A 13 -0.31 -3.42 3.36
N VAL A 14 0.66 -3.27 4.26
CA VAL A 14 1.54 -2.10 4.34
C VAL A 14 2.98 -2.56 4.53
N GLY A 15 3.91 -2.04 3.75
CA GLY A 15 5.32 -2.36 3.87
C GLY A 15 6.23 -1.23 3.42
N ASP A 16 7.41 -1.15 4.04
CA ASP A 16 8.50 -0.30 3.55
C ASP A 16 9.05 -0.84 2.22
N MET A 17 9.58 0.08 1.42
CA MET A 17 10.04 -0.19 0.07
C MET A 17 11.26 0.66 -0.28
N TYR A 18 12.26 0.03 -0.91
CA TYR A 18 13.21 0.71 -1.78
C TYR A 18 12.97 0.27 -3.22
N PHE A 19 12.92 1.23 -4.14
CA PHE A 19 12.52 1.01 -5.52
C PHE A 19 13.45 1.72 -6.50
N VAL A 20 13.89 0.99 -7.54
CA VAL A 20 14.60 1.55 -8.69
C VAL A 20 13.81 1.20 -9.93
N ASP A 21 13.27 2.22 -10.59
CA ASP A 21 12.55 2.07 -11.85
C ASP A 21 13.56 1.88 -13.00
N PRO A 22 13.54 0.76 -13.74
CA PRO A 22 14.41 0.60 -14.90
C PRO A 22 13.97 1.46 -16.10
N SER A 23 12.81 2.10 -16.05
CA SER A 23 12.27 2.95 -17.11
C SER A 23 11.56 4.16 -16.51
N PRO A 24 12.31 5.04 -15.81
CA PRO A 24 11.72 6.14 -15.06
C PRO A 24 11.04 7.14 -15.99
N LEU A 25 10.02 7.80 -15.47
CA LEU A 25 9.46 9.00 -16.09
C LEU A 25 10.46 10.16 -15.95
N GLU A 26 10.35 11.15 -16.83
CA GLU A 26 11.14 12.38 -16.72
C GLU A 26 10.99 12.99 -15.33
N GLY A 27 12.13 13.25 -14.69
CA GLY A 27 12.20 13.77 -13.34
C GLY A 27 11.98 12.74 -12.25
N GLN A 28 11.92 11.42 -12.52
CA GLN A 28 11.81 10.30 -11.55
C GLN A 28 12.97 9.28 -11.70
N GLU A 29 14.13 9.72 -12.16
CA GLU A 29 15.29 8.87 -12.46
C GLU A 29 16.02 8.39 -11.20
N THR A 30 15.85 9.11 -10.10
CA THR A 30 16.42 8.77 -8.80
C THR A 30 15.70 7.58 -8.17
N PRO A 31 16.41 6.67 -7.48
CA PRO A 31 15.75 5.68 -6.64
C PRO A 31 14.74 6.32 -5.68
N GLU A 32 13.73 5.54 -5.32
CA GLU A 32 12.65 5.95 -4.45
C GLU A 32 12.65 5.08 -3.19
N ARG A 33 12.31 5.67 -2.04
CA ARG A 33 12.07 4.93 -0.81
C ARG A 33 10.88 5.46 -0.04
N GLY A 34 10.21 4.60 0.71
CA GLY A 34 9.08 4.98 1.56
C GLY A 34 8.20 3.81 1.90
N VAL A 35 6.88 4.03 1.93
CA VAL A 35 5.90 3.03 2.35
C VAL A 35 4.85 2.81 1.27
N ARG A 36 4.61 1.54 0.96
CA ARG A 36 3.54 1.08 0.08
C ARG A 36 2.38 0.55 0.91
N LEU A 37 1.18 0.95 0.55
CA LEU A 37 -0.08 0.39 1.05
C LEU A 37 -0.87 -0.18 -0.12
N GLU A 38 -1.42 -1.38 0.05
CA GLU A 38 -2.38 -1.95 -0.89
C GLU A 38 -3.66 -2.37 -0.19
N LEU A 39 -4.79 -2.06 -0.81
CA LEU A 39 -6.08 -2.65 -0.52
C LEU A 39 -6.29 -3.86 -1.42
N ARG A 40 -6.64 -4.98 -0.80
CA ARG A 40 -6.71 -6.30 -1.41
C ARG A 40 -8.01 -6.98 -1.03
N LEU A 41 -8.54 -7.83 -1.92
CA LEU A 41 -9.52 -8.82 -1.50
C LEU A 41 -8.83 -9.94 -0.70
N VAL A 42 -9.57 -10.54 0.22
CA VAL A 42 -9.08 -11.60 1.10
C VAL A 42 -9.84 -12.88 0.83
N ASP A 43 -9.11 -13.95 0.58
CA ASP A 43 -9.64 -15.30 0.47
C ASP A 43 -9.39 -16.03 1.79
N ARG A 44 -10.49 -16.42 2.46
CA ARG A 44 -10.45 -17.32 3.61
C ARG A 44 -10.72 -18.74 3.14
N ALA A 45 -9.74 -19.62 3.26
CA ALA A 45 -9.89 -21.02 2.86
C ALA A 45 -10.72 -21.83 3.87
N GLU A 46 -11.08 -23.05 3.50
CA GLU A 46 -11.60 -24.04 4.45
C GLU A 46 -10.51 -24.45 5.45
N PRO A 47 -10.86 -24.73 6.73
CA PRO A 47 -9.93 -25.25 7.72
C PRO A 47 -9.21 -26.51 7.22
N GLN A 48 -7.89 -26.56 7.41
CA GLN A 48 -7.07 -27.66 6.92
C GLN A 48 -6.81 -28.68 8.04
N GLY A 49 -7.69 -29.66 8.19
CA GLY A 49 -7.50 -30.79 9.11
C GLY A 49 -8.49 -30.80 10.28
N SER A 50 -7.96 -30.92 11.51
CA SER A 50 -8.81 -31.07 12.70
C SER A 50 -9.49 -29.74 13.09
N ILE A 51 -10.40 -29.81 14.07
CA ILE A 51 -11.08 -28.62 14.62
C ILE A 51 -10.12 -27.58 15.25
N TYR A 52 -8.87 -27.96 15.53
CA TYR A 52 -7.84 -27.09 16.10
C TYR A 52 -6.90 -26.52 15.04
N ALA A 53 -7.09 -26.89 13.76
CA ALA A 53 -6.24 -26.41 12.68
C ALA A 53 -6.48 -24.93 12.41
N GLY A 54 -5.39 -24.22 12.08
CA GLY A 54 -5.49 -22.87 11.57
C GLY A 54 -6.22 -22.82 10.22
N VAL A 55 -6.80 -21.67 9.92
CA VAL A 55 -7.42 -21.40 8.62
C VAL A 55 -6.45 -20.58 7.77
N PRO A 56 -6.06 -21.05 6.58
CA PRO A 56 -5.28 -20.24 5.66
C PRO A 56 -6.05 -18.97 5.25
N ILE A 57 -5.38 -17.83 5.33
CA ILE A 57 -5.90 -16.51 4.93
C ILE A 57 -4.93 -15.93 3.91
N ALA A 58 -5.44 -15.57 2.73
CA ALA A 58 -4.64 -15.00 1.66
C ALA A 58 -5.13 -13.59 1.32
N PHE A 59 -4.22 -12.61 1.36
CA PHE A 59 -4.46 -11.26 0.83
C PHE A 59 -4.17 -11.29 -0.67
N THR A 60 -5.21 -11.55 -1.45
CA THR A 60 -5.13 -11.76 -2.89
C THR A 60 -5.45 -10.46 -3.64
N ARG A 61 -5.96 -10.57 -4.87
CA ARG A 61 -6.34 -9.50 -5.81
C ARG A 61 -6.22 -8.05 -5.29
N PRO A 62 -5.14 -7.32 -5.60
CA PRO A 62 -5.04 -5.90 -5.30
C PRO A 62 -6.05 -5.10 -6.11
N VAL A 63 -6.66 -4.11 -5.46
CA VAL A 63 -7.67 -3.24 -6.09
C VAL A 63 -7.29 -1.77 -6.05
N TRP A 64 -6.46 -1.38 -5.07
CA TRP A 64 -5.96 -0.01 -4.94
C TRP A 64 -4.59 -0.04 -4.25
N ARG A 65 -3.68 0.82 -4.70
CA ARG A 65 -2.34 0.98 -4.10
C ARG A 65 -2.02 2.44 -3.88
N VAL A 66 -1.33 2.74 -2.80
CA VAL A 66 -0.73 4.04 -2.51
C VAL A 66 0.75 3.83 -2.25
N ASP A 67 1.57 4.60 -2.95
CA ASP A 67 3.01 4.64 -2.82
C ASP A 67 3.38 5.99 -2.20
N LEU A 68 3.67 5.98 -0.90
CA LEU A 68 4.11 7.16 -0.16
C LEU A 68 5.64 7.18 -0.17
N PHE A 69 6.20 7.55 -1.32
CA PHE A 69 7.63 7.53 -1.58
C PHE A 69 8.22 8.93 -1.70
N GLY A 70 9.53 9.01 -1.45
CA GLY A 70 10.37 10.15 -1.78
C GLY A 70 11.61 9.72 -2.56
N SER A 71 12.20 10.67 -3.28
CA SER A 71 13.53 10.49 -3.87
C SER A 71 14.57 10.22 -2.79
N THR A 72 15.52 9.32 -3.07
CA THR A 72 16.69 9.11 -2.20
C THR A 72 17.68 10.29 -2.19
N GLU A 73 17.54 11.24 -3.11
CA GLU A 73 18.34 12.47 -3.14
C GLU A 73 17.65 13.64 -2.41
N SER A 74 16.37 13.51 -2.08
CA SER A 74 15.63 14.48 -1.27
C SER A 74 15.91 14.28 0.22
N PRO A 75 15.69 15.30 1.08
CA PRO A 75 15.83 15.13 2.53
C PRO A 75 14.97 13.95 3.03
N PRO A 76 15.49 13.09 3.93
CA PRO A 76 14.74 11.95 4.44
C PRO A 76 13.36 12.33 4.99
N GLY A 77 12.34 11.54 4.65
CA GLY A 77 10.95 11.80 5.01
C GLY A 77 10.22 12.76 4.08
N THR A 78 10.90 13.35 3.08
CA THR A 78 10.21 13.99 1.95
C THR A 78 9.45 12.93 1.17
N LEU A 79 8.19 13.20 0.81
CA LEU A 79 7.32 12.28 0.07
C LEU A 79 6.95 12.85 -1.30
N ASP A 80 7.94 13.41 -2.00
CA ASP A 80 7.81 14.11 -3.27
C ASP A 80 7.52 13.18 -4.48
N ARG A 81 7.46 11.87 -4.25
CA ARG A 81 7.04 10.85 -5.22
C ARG A 81 5.70 10.21 -4.88
N ALA A 82 4.97 10.76 -3.90
CA ALA A 82 3.71 10.20 -3.48
C ALA A 82 2.71 10.11 -4.65
N HIS A 83 2.20 8.90 -4.89
CA HIS A 83 1.21 8.62 -5.93
C HIS A 83 0.31 7.47 -5.52
N HIS A 84 -0.75 7.25 -6.29
CA HIS A 84 -1.59 6.06 -6.11
C HIS A 84 -1.92 5.40 -7.44
N HIS A 85 -2.30 4.13 -7.37
CA HIS A 85 -2.81 3.35 -8.49
C HIS A 85 -4.28 3.03 -8.20
N PRO A 86 -5.22 3.74 -8.84
CA PRO A 86 -6.65 3.60 -8.57
C PRO A 86 -7.23 2.28 -9.05
N ARG A 87 -6.53 1.56 -9.94
CA ARG A 87 -7.00 0.33 -10.59
C ARG A 87 -5.82 -0.63 -10.84
N PHE A 88 -6.16 -1.90 -10.97
CA PHE A 88 -5.24 -2.99 -11.28
C PHE A 88 -5.79 -3.83 -12.43
N ASP A 89 -4.89 -4.44 -13.19
CA ASP A 89 -5.16 -5.56 -14.10
C ASP A 89 -4.49 -6.81 -13.53
N GLY A 90 -5.28 -7.66 -12.88
CA GLY A 90 -4.76 -8.77 -12.08
C GLY A 90 -3.86 -8.28 -10.95
N TRP A 91 -2.56 -8.56 -11.04
CA TRP A 91 -1.54 -8.11 -10.08
C TRP A 91 -0.80 -6.85 -10.53
N GLU A 92 -1.00 -6.42 -11.77
CA GLU A 92 -0.29 -5.28 -12.33
C GLU A 92 -1.02 -3.98 -12.01
N PRO A 93 -0.35 -3.00 -11.39
CA PRO A 93 -0.95 -1.70 -11.16
C PRO A 93 -1.17 -0.95 -12.48
N GLY A 94 -2.23 -0.13 -12.53
CA GLY A 94 -2.37 0.85 -13.61
C GLY A 94 -1.29 1.93 -13.59
N ARG A 95 -1.47 3.01 -14.36
CA ARG A 95 -0.53 4.15 -14.37
C ARG A 95 -0.42 4.80 -12.99
N ARG A 96 0.70 5.50 -12.73
CA ARG A 96 0.87 6.34 -11.55
C ARG A 96 -0.10 7.53 -11.62
N HIS A 97 -0.87 7.78 -10.57
CA HIS A 97 -1.69 8.98 -10.44
C HIS A 97 -1.13 9.90 -9.36
N PHE A 98 -0.64 11.06 -9.79
CA PHE A 98 -0.23 12.16 -8.94
C PHE A 98 -1.40 13.13 -8.82
N VAL A 99 -1.91 13.33 -7.61
CA VAL A 99 -3.00 14.28 -7.34
C VAL A 99 -2.50 15.36 -6.39
N PRO A 100 -2.86 16.64 -6.58
CA PRO A 100 -2.30 17.74 -5.79
C PRO A 100 -2.44 17.57 -4.28
N GLU A 101 -3.57 17.00 -3.83
CA GLU A 101 -3.87 16.78 -2.41
C GLU A 101 -2.93 15.74 -1.80
N LEU A 102 -2.66 14.65 -2.54
CA LEU A 102 -1.71 13.61 -2.11
C LEU A 102 -0.28 14.14 -2.08
N SER A 103 0.11 14.99 -3.03
CA SER A 103 1.45 15.61 -3.01
C SER A 103 1.60 16.64 -1.88
N ALA A 104 0.52 17.30 -1.47
CA ALA A 104 0.54 18.34 -0.44
C ALA A 104 0.59 17.76 0.99
N ASP A 105 -0.23 16.75 1.28
CA ASP A 105 -0.24 16.05 2.57
C ASP A 105 -0.56 14.56 2.37
N PRO A 106 0.46 13.73 2.07
CA PRO A 106 0.24 12.36 1.66
C PRO A 106 -0.42 11.48 2.74
N VAL A 107 -0.12 11.76 4.01
CA VAL A 107 -0.61 10.94 5.13
C VAL A 107 -2.04 11.33 5.51
N SER A 108 -2.38 12.62 5.51
CA SER A 108 -3.76 13.05 5.71
C SER A 108 -4.65 12.62 4.54
N TRP A 109 -4.17 12.74 3.30
CA TRP A 109 -4.88 12.24 2.12
C TRP A 109 -5.19 10.75 2.23
N LEU A 110 -4.21 9.93 2.66
CA LEU A 110 -4.43 8.50 2.88
C LEU A 110 -5.54 8.25 3.92
N ALA A 111 -5.52 8.99 5.03
CA ALA A 111 -6.53 8.87 6.08
C ALA A 111 -7.94 9.16 5.54
N GLU A 112 -8.09 10.19 4.72
CA GLU A 112 -9.36 10.54 4.07
C GLU A 112 -9.84 9.43 3.12
N GLN A 113 -8.94 8.83 2.32
CA GLN A 113 -9.31 7.73 1.44
C GLN A 113 -9.77 6.49 2.23
N LEU A 114 -9.09 6.16 3.33
CA LEU A 114 -9.45 5.02 4.18
C LEU A 114 -10.75 5.25 4.96
N ALA A 115 -11.12 6.51 5.22
CA ALA A 115 -12.38 6.88 5.86
C ALA A 115 -13.60 6.73 4.93
N ASP A 116 -13.41 6.68 3.62
CA ASP A 116 -14.45 6.36 2.62
C ASP A 116 -14.06 5.19 1.70
N PRO A 117 -14.10 3.94 2.21
CA PRO A 117 -13.81 2.75 1.42
C PRO A 117 -14.73 2.57 0.21
N SER A 118 -15.98 3.03 0.29
CA SER A 118 -16.95 2.92 -0.80
C SER A 118 -16.49 3.71 -2.02
N ALA A 119 -16.00 4.93 -1.83
CA ALA A 119 -15.43 5.73 -2.92
C ALA A 119 -14.18 5.07 -3.54
N VAL A 120 -13.29 4.51 -2.71
CA VAL A 120 -12.09 3.80 -3.18
C VAL A 120 -12.46 2.58 -4.04
N LEU A 121 -13.37 1.73 -3.55
CA LEU A 121 -13.81 0.51 -4.24
C LEU A 121 -14.55 0.83 -5.55
N THR A 122 -15.40 1.85 -5.54
CA THR A 122 -16.10 2.33 -6.75
C THR A 122 -15.10 2.80 -7.80
N ARG A 123 -14.09 3.58 -7.41
CA ARG A 123 -13.02 4.05 -8.31
C ARG A 123 -12.20 2.88 -8.87
N ALA A 124 -11.94 1.87 -8.05
CA ALA A 124 -11.26 0.63 -8.42
C ALA A 124 -12.06 -0.27 -9.35
N GLY A 125 -13.36 -0.01 -9.54
CA GLY A 125 -14.24 -0.84 -10.37
C GLY A 125 -14.57 -2.17 -9.71
N VAL A 126 -14.55 -2.23 -8.37
CA VAL A 126 -15.01 -3.40 -7.61
C VAL A 126 -16.54 -3.37 -7.55
N ASP A 127 -17.18 -4.50 -7.85
CA ASP A 127 -18.64 -4.61 -7.78
C ASP A 127 -19.15 -4.31 -6.37
N ALA A 128 -20.29 -3.62 -6.28
CA ALA A 128 -20.81 -3.10 -5.02
C ALA A 128 -21.15 -4.18 -3.98
N ASP A 129 -21.45 -5.40 -4.46
CA ASP A 129 -21.78 -6.60 -3.69
C ASP A 129 -20.57 -7.49 -3.40
N ALA A 130 -19.41 -7.25 -4.02
CA ALA A 130 -18.20 -8.03 -3.79
C ALA A 130 -17.57 -7.79 -2.40
N VAL A 131 -17.91 -6.69 -1.74
CA VAL A 131 -17.43 -6.33 -0.40
C VAL A 131 -18.62 -5.92 0.46
N SER A 132 -18.74 -6.52 1.65
CA SER A 132 -19.87 -6.25 2.55
C SER A 132 -19.81 -4.84 3.15
N GLU A 133 -20.98 -4.31 3.55
CA GLU A 133 -21.03 -3.05 4.32
C GLU A 133 -20.31 -3.15 5.68
N ALA A 134 -20.20 -4.36 6.24
CA ALA A 134 -19.48 -4.60 7.48
C ALA A 134 -17.97 -4.40 7.28
N ASP A 135 -17.41 -4.92 6.18
CA ASP A 135 -16.00 -4.72 5.83
C ASP A 135 -15.67 -3.25 5.57
N LYS A 136 -16.52 -2.54 4.84
CA LYS A 136 -16.34 -1.10 4.58
C LYS A 136 -16.34 -0.30 5.89
N LYS A 137 -17.28 -0.58 6.79
CA LYS A 137 -17.32 0.06 8.12
C LYS A 137 -16.12 -0.33 8.99
N GLY A 138 -15.70 -1.59 8.94
CA GLY A 138 -14.53 -2.10 9.64
C GLY A 138 -13.27 -1.39 9.20
N LEU A 139 -13.06 -1.25 7.89
CA LEU A 139 -11.92 -0.52 7.32
C LEU A 139 -11.92 0.95 7.74
N ALA A 140 -13.06 1.64 7.61
CA ALA A 140 -13.17 3.03 8.03
C ALA A 140 -12.86 3.21 9.53
N ALA A 141 -13.34 2.30 10.38
CA ALA A 141 -13.06 2.33 11.82
C ALA A 141 -11.59 2.04 12.15
N ALA A 142 -10.93 1.16 11.40
CA ALA A 142 -9.53 0.81 11.56
C ALA A 142 -8.56 1.81 10.91
N ALA A 143 -9.05 2.77 10.11
CA ALA A 143 -8.24 3.75 9.39
C ALA A 143 -7.20 4.48 10.28
N PRO A 144 -7.52 4.95 11.50
CA PRO A 144 -6.53 5.57 12.37
C PRO A 144 -5.36 4.64 12.75
N GLU A 145 -5.63 3.35 12.95
CA GLU A 145 -4.60 2.36 13.28
C GLU A 145 -3.71 2.01 12.09
N ILE A 146 -4.32 1.87 10.91
CA ILE A 146 -3.61 1.66 9.63
C ILE A 146 -2.68 2.85 9.36
N VAL A 147 -3.18 4.08 9.50
CA VAL A 147 -2.39 5.30 9.33
C VAL A 147 -1.27 5.38 10.37
N ALA A 148 -1.51 4.98 11.62
CA ALA A 148 -0.46 4.91 12.63
C ALA A 148 0.63 3.88 12.26
N ALA A 149 0.27 2.74 11.66
CA ALA A 149 1.24 1.77 11.16
C ALA A 149 2.07 2.33 10.00
N VAL A 150 1.43 3.02 9.05
CA VAL A 150 2.12 3.73 7.95
C VAL A 150 3.09 4.76 8.49
N LYS A 151 2.68 5.60 9.46
CA LYS A 151 3.55 6.61 10.09
C LYS A 151 4.78 5.98 10.74
N ARG A 152 4.61 4.90 11.51
CA ARG A 152 5.74 4.19 12.12
C ARG A 152 6.73 3.65 11.09
N LEU A 153 6.22 3.11 9.98
CA LEU A 153 7.09 2.63 8.90
C LEU A 153 7.81 3.79 8.20
N LEU A 154 7.12 4.90 7.95
CA LEU A 154 7.73 6.12 7.39
C LEU A 154 8.81 6.69 8.30
N ASP A 155 8.58 6.70 9.62
CA ASP A 155 9.60 7.09 10.61
C ASP A 155 10.83 6.19 10.50
N GLY A 156 10.66 4.87 10.46
CA GLY A 156 11.77 3.93 10.29
C GLY A 156 12.52 4.09 8.96
N VAL A 157 11.82 4.41 7.86
CA VAL A 157 12.46 4.70 6.57
C VAL A 157 13.25 6.01 6.63
N ARG A 158 12.68 7.06 7.24
CA ARG A 158 13.37 8.36 7.45
C ARG A 158 14.64 8.17 8.27
N ASP A 159 14.56 7.35 9.31
CA ASP A 159 15.67 7.13 10.25
C ASP A 159 16.71 6.13 9.71
N GLY A 160 16.46 5.56 8.51
CA GLY A 160 17.38 4.65 7.81
C GLY A 160 17.36 3.21 8.32
N GLU A 161 16.37 2.85 9.14
CA GLU A 161 16.20 1.52 9.73
C GLU A 161 15.43 0.55 8.81
N LEU A 162 14.63 1.10 7.89
CA LEU A 162 13.78 0.37 6.94
C LEU A 162 14.06 0.79 5.49
N ALA A 163 13.51 0.04 4.53
CA ALA A 163 13.74 0.21 3.10
C ALA A 163 15.24 0.22 2.73
N PRO A 164 16.01 -0.84 3.07
CA PRO A 164 17.43 -0.86 2.78
C PRO A 164 17.68 -0.85 1.28
N GLU A 165 18.65 -0.03 0.88
CA GLU A 165 19.22 -0.05 -0.45
C GLU A 165 19.90 -1.41 -0.72
N PRO A 166 19.87 -1.92 -1.97
CA PRO A 166 20.66 -3.09 -2.35
C PRO A 166 22.15 -2.91 -2.04
N ALA A 167 22.84 -4.00 -1.71
CA ALA A 167 24.27 -3.96 -1.38
C ALA A 167 25.16 -3.53 -2.56
N GLU A 168 24.68 -3.70 -3.79
CA GLU A 168 25.36 -3.31 -5.02
C GLU A 168 24.41 -2.48 -5.90
N PRO A 169 24.93 -1.53 -6.70
CA PRO A 169 24.11 -0.80 -7.66
C PRO A 169 23.44 -1.74 -8.67
N VAL A 170 22.14 -1.59 -8.86
CA VAL A 170 21.32 -2.41 -9.76
C VAL A 170 20.52 -1.55 -10.72
N ALA A 171 20.25 -2.07 -11.92
CA ALA A 171 19.44 -1.40 -12.93
C ALA A 171 17.93 -1.39 -12.59
N ALA A 172 17.50 -2.28 -11.70
CA ALA A 172 16.13 -2.37 -11.19
C ALA A 172 16.17 -2.97 -9.78
N ALA A 173 15.34 -2.45 -8.88
CA ALA A 173 15.24 -2.95 -7.53
C ALA A 173 13.80 -2.81 -7.01
N ARG A 174 13.37 -3.81 -6.26
CA ARG A 174 12.20 -3.75 -5.40
C ARG A 174 12.54 -4.51 -4.13
N THR A 175 13.00 -3.81 -3.10
CA THR A 175 13.34 -4.42 -1.81
C THR A 175 12.24 -4.07 -0.80
N GLY A 176 11.74 -5.09 -0.11
CA GLY A 176 10.55 -4.97 0.75
C GLY A 176 9.63 -6.16 0.57
N TRP A 177 8.50 -6.15 1.27
CA TRP A 177 7.47 -7.19 1.17
C TRP A 177 6.50 -7.03 -0.01
N LEU A 178 6.39 -5.81 -0.54
CA LEU A 178 5.39 -5.42 -1.55
C LEU A 178 6.05 -4.98 -2.88
#